data_AF-A0A085Z4M7-F1
#
_entry.id   AF-A0A085Z4M7-F1
#
_cell.length_a   1.000
_cell.length_b   1.000
_cell.length_c   1.000
_cell.angle_alpha   90.00
_cell.angle_beta   90.00
_cell.angle_gamma   90.00
#
_symmetry.space_group_name_H-M   'P 1'
#
loop_
_entity.id
_entity.type
_entity.pdbx_description
1 polymer ?
#
loop_
_entity_poly.entity_id
_entity_poly.type
_entity_poly.pdbx_seq_one_letter_code
_entity_poly.pdbx_strand_id
1 'polypeptide(L)'
;MEKFDENDIHYQQAKKQVERLRGFYGHLFSYVGVNIMIAFFNYSNLAPNESYFQFKNFFTAIFWGIGLLAHALFVFLPRFDFAKRWEEKKIREFMEKNKEE
;
A
#
# COMPACT_ATOMS: atom_id res chain seq x y z
N MET A 1 30.20 -14.45 -5.65
CA MET A 1 28.98 -13.64 -5.83
C MET A 1 27.88 -14.63 -6.19
N GLU A 2 26.96 -14.92 -5.27
CA GLU A 2 25.84 -15.82 -5.57
C GLU A 2 25.07 -15.26 -6.77
N LYS A 3 24.94 -16.07 -7.82
CA LYS A 3 24.04 -15.75 -8.93
C LYS A 3 22.64 -16.09 -8.45
N PHE A 4 21.89 -15.08 -8.01
CA PHE A 4 20.47 -15.24 -7.72
C PHE A 4 19.77 -15.72 -8.99
N ASP A 5 19.24 -16.94 -8.97
CA ASP A 5 18.44 -17.48 -10.05
C ASP A 5 17.10 -16.73 -10.07
N GLU A 6 16.74 -16.15 -11.21
CA GLU A 6 15.47 -15.44 -11.34
C GLU A 6 14.27 -16.39 -11.17
N ASN A 7 14.46 -17.71 -11.34
CA ASN A 7 13.46 -18.73 -11.02
C ASN A 7 13.40 -19.14 -9.54
N ASP A 8 14.25 -18.59 -8.68
CA ASP A 8 14.17 -18.86 -7.24
C ASP A 8 12.89 -18.27 -6.65
N ILE A 9 12.06 -19.13 -6.06
CA ILE A 9 10.79 -18.78 -5.43
C ILE A 9 10.99 -17.71 -4.33
N HIS A 10 12.10 -17.75 -3.60
CA HIS A 10 12.42 -16.76 -2.58
C HIS A 10 12.72 -15.39 -3.19
N TYR A 11 13.46 -15.36 -4.31
CA TYR A 11 13.75 -14.12 -5.04
C TYR A 11 12.46 -13.48 -5.58
N GLN A 12 11.58 -14.29 -6.18
CA GLN A 12 10.30 -13.82 -6.71
C GLN A 12 9.36 -13.28 -5.61
N GLN A 13 9.33 -13.93 -4.45
CA GLN A 13 8.57 -13.44 -3.29
C GLN A 13 9.13 -12.11 -2.77
N ALA A 14 10.45 -11.98 -2.66
CA ALA A 14 11.09 -10.74 -2.25
C ALA A 14 10.82 -9.60 -3.26
N LYS A 15 10.94 -9.88 -4.57
CA LYS A 15 10.65 -8.92 -5.65
C LYS A 15 9.20 -8.41 -5.58
N LYS A 16 8.22 -9.31 -5.45
CA LYS A 16 6.80 -8.94 -5.29
C LYS A 16 6.57 -8.04 -4.07
N GLN A 17 7.25 -8.32 -2.95
CA GLN A 17 7.15 -7.47 -1.76
C GLN A 17 7.69 -6.06 -2.02
N VAL A 18 8.85 -5.95 -2.67
CA VAL A 18 9.46 -4.65 -3.02
C VAL A 18 8.56 -3.85 -3.96
N GLU A 19 7.94 -4.49 -4.96
CA GLU A 19 7.01 -3.83 -5.88
C GLU A 19 5.77 -3.28 -5.16
N ARG A 20 5.18 -4.06 -4.25
CA ARG A 20 4.06 -3.62 -3.41
C ARG A 20 4.45 -2.43 -2.53
N LEU A 21 5.63 -2.49 -1.91
CA LEU A 21 6.17 -1.42 -1.07
C LEU A 21 6.38 -0.14 -1.88
N ARG A 22 6.95 -0.25 -3.08
CA ARG A 22 7.16 0.87 -4.01
C ARG A 22 5.82 1.50 -4.41
N GLY A 23 4.79 0.70 -4.68
CA GLY A 23 3.43 1.18 -4.95
C GLY A 23 2.85 1.98 -3.78
N PHE A 24 2.98 1.46 -2.56
CA PHE A 24 2.56 2.16 -1.34
C PHE A 24 3.30 3.48 -1.14
N TYR A 25 4.63 3.50 -1.26
CA TYR A 25 5.41 4.72 -1.11
C TYR A 25 5.10 5.77 -2.19
N GLY A 26 4.79 5.34 -3.41
CA GLY A 26 4.31 6.25 -4.45
C GLY A 26 2.98 6.92 -4.07
N HIS A 27 2.04 6.15 -3.54
CA HIS A 27 0.75 6.68 -3.06
C HIS A 27 0.90 7.56 -1.83
N LEU A 28 1.77 7.19 -0.88
CA LEU A 28 2.10 8.02 0.29
C LEU A 28 2.73 9.35 -0.13
N PHE A 29 3.67 9.32 -1.06
CA PHE A 29 4.34 10.53 -1.55
C PHE A 29 3.35 11.48 -2.24
N SER A 30 2.49 10.96 -3.12
CA SER A 30 1.46 11.78 -3.76
C SER A 30 0.45 12.32 -2.75
N TYR A 31 0.04 11.51 -1.76
CA TYR A 31 -0.82 11.95 -0.67
C TYR A 31 -0.21 13.13 0.09
N VAL A 32 1.04 13.01 0.54
CA VAL A 32 1.73 14.08 1.29
C VAL A 32 1.89 15.33 0.42
N GLY A 33 2.39 15.18 -0.82
CA GLY A 33 2.62 16.32 -1.72
C GLY A 33 1.34 17.10 -2.05
N VAL A 34 0.26 16.40 -2.40
CA VAL A 34 -1.02 17.02 -2.72
C VAL A 34 -1.64 17.69 -1.49
N ASN A 35 -1.60 17.06 -0.32
CA ASN A 35 -2.16 17.65 0.89
C ASN A 35 -1.38 18.89 1.36
N ILE A 36 -0.04 18.89 1.23
CA ILE A 36 0.77 20.10 1.50
C ILE A 36 0.40 21.22 0.54
N MET A 37 0.24 20.90 -0.75
CA MET A 37 -0.17 21.89 -1.76
C MET A 37 -1.55 22.48 -1.45
N ILE A 38 -2.55 21.65 -1.14
CA ILE A 38 -3.89 22.10 -0.75
C ILE A 38 -3.81 22.95 0.51
N ALA A 39 -3.02 22.55 1.51
CA ALA A 39 -2.85 23.29 2.74
C ALA A 39 -2.25 24.68 2.50
N PHE A 40 -1.22 24.76 1.65
CA PHE A 40 -0.58 26.01 1.27
C PHE A 40 -1.53 26.95 0.52
N PHE A 41 -2.30 26.43 -0.45
CA PHE A 41 -3.29 27.22 -1.17
C PHE A 41 -4.41 27.72 -0.26
N ASN A 42 -4.95 26.85 0.59
CA ASN A 42 -5.98 27.24 1.55
C ASN A 42 -5.45 28.29 2.50
N TYR A 43 -4.26 28.10 3.09
CA TYR A 43 -3.61 29.07 3.99
C TYR A 43 -3.44 30.45 3.33
N SER A 44 -3.03 30.48 2.06
CA SER A 44 -2.79 31.72 1.32
C SER A 44 -4.08 32.47 0.93
N ASN A 45 -5.22 31.79 0.91
CA ASN A 45 -6.53 32.36 0.53
C ASN A 45 -7.42 32.64 1.76
N LEU A 46 -6.88 32.61 2.98
CA LEU A 46 -7.65 32.92 4.19
C LEU A 46 -8.14 34.38 4.17
N ALA A 47 -9.44 34.56 4.39
CA ALA A 47 -10.00 35.89 4.64
C ALA A 47 -9.57 36.42 6.03
N PRO A 48 -9.57 37.74 6.25
CA PRO A 48 -9.32 38.31 7.56
C PRO A 48 -10.30 37.70 8.59
N ASN A 49 -9.78 37.19 9.71
CA ASN A 49 -10.50 36.46 10.77
C ASN A 49 -11.02 35.05 10.44
N GLU A 50 -10.70 34.44 9.30
CA GLU A 50 -10.94 33.01 9.10
C GLU A 50 -9.85 32.14 9.70
N SER A 51 -10.24 31.04 10.35
CA SER A 51 -9.32 30.03 10.84
C SER A 51 -9.09 28.96 9.78
N TYR A 52 -7.83 28.60 9.57
CA TYR A 52 -7.45 27.49 8.71
C TYR A 52 -7.94 26.13 9.26
N PHE A 53 -8.14 26.01 10.57
CA PHE A 53 -8.51 24.75 11.23
C PHE A 53 -9.99 24.41 11.11
N GLN A 54 -10.56 24.55 9.92
CA GLN A 54 -11.93 24.16 9.62
C GLN A 54 -11.97 22.72 9.11
N PHE A 55 -12.97 21.95 9.55
CA PHE A 55 -13.15 20.55 9.16
C PHE A 55 -13.13 20.35 7.63
N LYS A 56 -13.65 21.33 6.88
CA LYS A 56 -13.65 21.34 5.41
C LYS A 56 -12.24 21.22 4.79
N ASN A 57 -11.22 21.76 5.44
CA ASN A 57 -9.83 21.73 4.96
C ASN A 57 -9.15 20.37 5.19
N PHE A 58 -9.67 19.57 6.12
CA PHE A 58 -9.15 18.24 6.45
C PHE A 58 -9.97 17.12 5.80
N PHE A 59 -11.19 17.37 5.34
CA PHE A 59 -12.07 16.34 4.79
C PHE A 59 -11.39 15.54 3.66
N THR A 60 -10.74 16.23 2.71
CA THR A 60 -9.98 15.59 1.62
C THR A 60 -8.84 14.73 2.16
N ALA A 61 -8.08 15.24 3.12
CA ALA A 61 -6.97 14.53 3.75
C ALA A 61 -7.44 13.27 4.51
N ILE A 62 -8.57 13.36 5.21
CA ILE A 62 -9.15 12.25 5.97
C ILE A 62 -9.68 11.18 5.01
N PHE A 63 -10.46 11.57 4.00
CA PHE A 63 -11.03 10.62 3.04
C PHE A 63 -9.94 9.85 2.28
N TRP A 64 -8.93 10.56 1.77
CA TRP A 64 -7.76 9.92 1.14
C TRP A 64 -6.92 9.13 2.14
N GLY A 65 -6.82 9.62 3.38
CA GLY A 65 -6.11 8.96 4.47
C GLY A 65 -6.65 7.58 4.79
N ILE A 66 -7.98 7.37 4.71
CA ILE A 66 -8.61 6.06 4.86
C ILE A 66 -8.15 5.09 3.74
N GLY A 67 -8.11 5.56 2.50
CA GLY A 67 -7.62 4.77 1.36
C GLY A 67 -6.14 4.41 1.49
N LEU A 68 -5.32 5.35 1.96
CA LEU A 68 -3.91 5.14 2.23
C LEU A 68 -3.70 4.12 3.37
N LEU A 69 -4.50 4.21 4.44
CA LEU A 69 -4.51 3.23 5.54
C LEU A 69 -4.91 1.84 5.04
N ALA A 70 -5.95 1.72 4.22
CA ALA A 70 -6.33 0.44 3.63
C ALA A 70 -5.20 -0.17 2.76
N HIS A 71 -4.53 0.66 1.96
CA HIS A 71 -3.37 0.23 1.17
C HIS A 71 -2.22 -0.23 2.08
N ALA A 72 -1.92 0.52 3.15
CA ALA A 72 -0.92 0.12 4.14
C ALA A 72 -1.27 -1.22 4.80
N LEU A 73 -2.53 -1.42 5.19
CA LEU A 73 -2.97 -2.69 5.76
C LEU A 73 -2.78 -3.85 4.78
N PHE A 74 -3.05 -3.64 3.49
CA PHE A 74 -2.86 -4.66 2.47
C PHE A 74 -1.39 -5.00 2.20
N VAL A 75 -0.51 -3.99 2.24
CA VAL A 75 0.93 -4.16 1.96
C VAL A 75 1.69 -4.72 3.17
N PHE A 76 1.39 -4.27 4.38
CA PHE A 76 2.17 -4.59 5.58
C PHE A 76 1.60 -5.72 6.43
N LEU A 77 0.30 -6.03 6.36
CA LEU A 77 -0.25 -7.15 7.13
C LEU A 77 -0.35 -8.42 6.29
N PRO A 78 0.42 -9.48 6.63
CA PRO A 78 0.39 -10.76 5.93
C PRO A 78 -1.00 -11.42 5.93
N ARG A 79 -1.82 -11.15 6.96
CA ARG A 79 -3.17 -11.74 7.11
C ARG A 79 -4.17 -11.27 6.05
N PHE A 80 -3.93 -10.10 5.45
CA PHE A 80 -4.79 -9.53 4.41
C PHE A 80 -4.31 -9.90 3.00
N ASP A 81 -3.16 -10.57 2.88
CA ASP A 81 -2.67 -11.14 1.62
C ASP A 81 -3.43 -12.42 1.28
N PHE A 82 -4.72 -12.27 0.99
CA PHE A 82 -5.63 -13.34 0.59
C PHE A 82 -5.07 -14.15 -0.60
N ALA A 83 -4.32 -13.48 -1.49
CA ALA A 83 -3.63 -14.11 -2.60
C ALA A 83 -2.58 -15.12 -2.13
N LYS A 84 -1.72 -14.76 -1.16
CA LYS A 84 -0.73 -15.70 -0.60
C LYS A 84 -1.38 -16.89 0.10
N ARG A 85 -2.45 -16.67 0.87
CA ARG A 85 -3.18 -17.77 1.53
C ARG A 85 -3.85 -18.69 0.52
N TRP A 86 -4.41 -18.14 -0.55
CA TRP A 86 -4.99 -18.92 -1.65
C TRP A 86 -3.92 -19.72 -2.40
N GLU A 87 -2.77 -19.10 -2.67
CA GLU A 87 -1.62 -19.73 -3.33
C GLU A 87 -1.07 -20.89 -2.49
N GLU A 88 -0.85 -20.69 -1.19
CA GLU A 88 -0.46 -21.76 -0.25
C GLU A 88 -1.47 -22.90 -0.19
N LYS A 89 -2.78 -22.60 -0.23
CA LYS A 89 -3.83 -23.62 -0.26
C LYS A 89 -3.75 -24.44 -1.56
N LYS A 90 -3.58 -23.79 -2.70
CA LYS A 90 -3.48 -24.48 -4.00
C LYS A 90 -2.23 -25.33 -4.12
N ILE A 91 -1.09 -24.85 -3.66
CA ILE A 91 0.15 -25.64 -3.62
C ILE A 91 -0.07 -26.92 -2.79
N ARG A 92 -0.75 -26.81 -1.65
CA ARG A 92 -1.06 -27.97 -0.80
C ARG A 92 -1.98 -28.97 -1.49
N GLU A 93 -3.05 -28.49 -2.14
CA GLU A 93 -3.96 -29.34 -2.93
C GLU A 93 -3.23 -30.09 -4.05
N PHE A 94 -2.26 -29.46 -4.73
CA PHE A 94 -1.46 -30.13 -5.77
C PHE A 94 -0.47 -31.16 -5.19
N MET A 95 0.13 -30.87 -4.04
CA MET A 95 1.05 -31.80 -3.36
C MET A 95 0.35 -33.05 -2.82
N GLU A 96 -0.89 -32.91 -2.33
CA GLU A 96 -1.71 -34.03 -1.89
C GLU A 96 -2.14 -34.91 -3.07
N LYS A 97 -2.58 -34.30 -4.18
CA LYS A 97 -2.95 -35.06 -5.40
C LYS A 97 -1.80 -35.86 -6.00
N ASN A 98 -0.56 -35.34 -5.98
CA ASN A 98 0.61 -36.07 -6.46
C ASN A 98 1.11 -37.16 -5.50
N LYS A 99 0.61 -37.23 -4.26
CA LYS A 99 0.95 -38.31 -3.31
C LYS A 99 -0.04 -39.47 -3.32
N GLU A 100 -1.23 -39.25 -3.88
CA GLU A 100 -2.26 -40.27 -4.03
C GLU A 100 -2.21 -41.01 -5.38
N GLU A 101 -1.35 -40.56 -6.31
CA GLU A 101 -0.86 -41.33 -7.47
C GLU A 101 0.51 -41.97 -7.18
#